data_AF-A0AAE0VBF5-F1
#
_entry.id   AF-A0AAE0VBF5-F1
#
_cell.length_a   1.000
_cell.length_b   1.000
_cell.length_c   1.000
_cell.angle_alpha   90.00
_cell.angle_beta   90.00
_cell.angle_gamma   90.00
#
_symmetry.space_group_name_H-M   'P 1'
#
loop_
_entity.id
_entity.type
_entity.pdbx_description
1 polymer ?
#
loop_
_entity_poly.entity_id
_entity_poly.type
_entity_poly.pdbx_seq_one_letter_code
_entity_poly.pdbx_strand_id
1 'polypeptide(L)'
;METWLSDRVPDTNIQLDGLTVFRADRNAALCGRLQPMATINLEEYTTSVTSYIGKCIDDVTVSKTITTCSNQKPWMTAEVHALLKSRDSAFRAGDKAALRTARAKLSRAIKEAKHTHAQRIHAHFQGSGDSRRMWQGIQEITNCMI
;
A
#
# COMPACT_ATOMS: atom_id res chain seq x y z
N MET A 1 -9.99 43.50 9.64
CA MET A 1 -10.52 43.85 8.29
C MET A 1 -10.07 45.28 8.03
N GLU A 2 -9.27 45.50 7.00
CA GLU A 2 -8.57 46.78 6.78
C GLU A 2 -9.58 47.89 6.48
N THR A 3 -9.74 48.83 7.41
CA THR A 3 -10.83 49.83 7.43
C THR A 3 -10.54 51.11 6.66
N TRP A 4 -9.54 51.10 5.78
CA TRP A 4 -8.95 52.34 5.26
C TRP A 4 -9.72 52.95 4.06
N LEU A 5 -10.64 52.21 3.43
CA LEU A 5 -11.44 52.68 2.28
C LEU A 5 -12.93 52.40 2.50
N SER A 6 -13.54 53.08 3.47
CA SER A 6 -14.99 53.00 3.72
C SER A 6 -15.78 53.96 2.83
N ASP A 7 -17.11 53.79 2.79
CA ASP A 7 -18.04 54.67 2.05
C ASP A 7 -17.94 56.15 2.43
N ARG A 8 -17.42 56.44 3.62
CA ARG A 8 -17.26 57.80 4.15
C ARG A 8 -16.08 58.55 3.55
N VAL A 9 -15.21 57.89 2.79
CA VAL A 9 -14.08 58.53 2.11
C VAL A 9 -14.57 59.07 0.76
N PRO A 10 -14.56 60.41 0.54
CA PRO A 10 -14.96 60.99 -0.75
C PRO A 10 -13.92 60.68 -1.83
N ASP A 11 -14.37 60.52 -3.07
CA ASP A 11 -13.51 60.08 -4.20
C ASP A 11 -12.43 61.12 -4.54
N THR A 12 -12.67 62.38 -4.19
CA THR A 12 -11.71 63.48 -4.32
C THR A 12 -10.37 63.20 -3.65
N ASN A 13 -10.34 62.40 -2.58
CA ASN A 13 -9.10 62.09 -1.85
C ASN A 13 -8.20 61.08 -2.58
N ILE A 14 -8.70 60.46 -3.64
CA ILE A 14 -8.04 59.37 -4.37
C ILE A 14 -7.93 59.68 -5.87
N GLN A 15 -8.41 60.85 -6.28
CA GLN A 15 -8.41 61.29 -7.67
C GLN A 15 -7.02 61.83 -8.04
N LEU A 16 -6.35 61.11 -8.95
CA LEU A 16 -5.08 61.50 -9.55
C LEU A 16 -5.34 62.13 -10.92
N ASP A 17 -4.62 63.20 -11.23
CA ASP A 17 -4.88 63.98 -12.44
C ASP A 17 -4.64 63.13 -13.71
N GLY A 18 -5.60 63.14 -14.63
CA GLY A 18 -5.58 62.32 -15.85
C GLY A 18 -6.02 60.86 -15.69
N LEU A 19 -6.45 60.41 -14.50
CA LEU A 19 -6.95 59.05 -14.27
C LEU A 19 -8.37 59.05 -13.69
N THR A 20 -9.23 58.18 -14.21
CA THR A 20 -10.61 58.00 -13.72
C THR A 20 -10.63 56.98 -12.57
N VAL A 21 -11.16 57.36 -11.41
CA VAL A 21 -11.28 56.48 -10.24
C VAL A 21 -12.55 55.62 -10.36
N PHE A 22 -12.41 54.29 -10.26
CA PHE A 22 -13.52 53.34 -10.24
C PHE A 22 -13.56 52.57 -8.92
N ARG A 23 -14.70 52.64 -8.22
CA ARG A 23 -14.94 51.97 -6.95
C ARG A 23 -16.01 50.88 -7.09
N ALA A 24 -15.60 49.62 -6.98
CA ALA A 24 -16.47 48.46 -7.15
C ALA A 24 -17.49 48.27 -6.02
N ASP A 25 -17.22 48.84 -4.84
CA ASP A 25 -18.10 48.77 -3.68
C ASP A 25 -19.32 49.70 -3.76
N ARG A 26 -19.24 50.77 -4.59
CA ARG A 26 -20.35 51.72 -4.78
C ARG A 26 -21.32 51.32 -5.89
N ASN A 27 -20.92 50.45 -6.81
CA ASN A 27 -21.77 50.04 -7.93
C ASN A 27 -21.85 48.51 -8.02
N ALA A 28 -22.82 47.96 -7.30
CA ALA A 28 -23.08 46.52 -7.24
C ALA A 28 -23.40 45.90 -8.61
N ALA A 29 -23.88 46.68 -9.58
CA ALA A 29 -24.19 46.20 -10.93
C ALA A 29 -22.94 45.93 -11.79
N LEU A 30 -21.77 46.42 -11.38
CA LEU A 30 -20.48 46.14 -12.03
C LEU A 30 -19.70 45.02 -11.33
N CYS A 31 -20.20 44.51 -10.19
CA CYS A 31 -19.66 43.30 -9.61
C CYS A 31 -20.07 42.13 -10.52
N GLY A 32 -19.12 41.51 -11.23
CA GLY A 32 -19.33 40.48 -12.26
C GLY A 32 -19.92 39.15 -11.79
N ARG A 33 -20.84 39.15 -10.81
CA ARG A 33 -21.48 37.97 -10.21
C ARG A 33 -22.92 37.77 -10.68
N LEU A 34 -23.22 37.99 -11.96
CA LEU A 34 -24.50 37.61 -12.53
C LEU A 34 -24.31 36.94 -13.91
N GLN A 35 -23.91 35.67 -13.89
CA GLN A 35 -24.43 34.70 -14.87
C GLN A 35 -25.38 33.76 -14.14
N PRO A 36 -26.59 33.47 -14.67
CA PRO A 36 -27.47 32.47 -14.10
C PRO A 36 -26.81 31.10 -14.31
N MET A 37 -26.37 30.49 -13.22
CA MET A 37 -25.89 29.12 -13.19
C MET A 37 -27.03 28.20 -13.62
N ALA A 38 -26.97 27.69 -14.86
CA ALA A 38 -27.50 26.37 -15.12
C ALA A 38 -26.85 25.47 -14.06
N THR A 39 -27.65 25.00 -13.11
CA THR A 39 -27.18 24.23 -11.97
C THR A 39 -26.51 22.99 -12.52
N ILE A 40 -25.18 23.03 -12.66
CA ILE A 40 -24.39 21.86 -13.03
C ILE A 40 -24.82 20.80 -12.02
N ASN A 41 -25.51 19.77 -12.50
CA ASN A 41 -25.93 18.68 -11.65
C ASN A 41 -24.63 18.03 -11.19
N LEU A 42 -24.21 18.40 -9.99
CA LEU A 42 -22.91 18.06 -9.45
C LEU A 42 -22.74 16.54 -9.44
N GLU A 43 -23.82 15.82 -9.14
CA GLU A 43 -23.87 14.37 -9.16
C GLU A 43 -23.62 13.80 -10.57
N GLU A 44 -24.23 14.37 -11.60
CA GLU A 44 -24.06 13.94 -12.99
C GLU A 44 -22.64 14.22 -13.50
N TYR A 45 -22.11 15.41 -13.22
CA TYR A 45 -20.74 15.78 -13.58
C TYR A 45 -19.73 14.88 -12.86
N THR A 46 -19.90 14.70 -11.54
CA THR A 46 -19.04 13.81 -10.74
C THR A 46 -19.12 12.38 -11.25
N THR A 47 -20.31 11.85 -11.54
CA THR A 47 -20.50 10.49 -12.08
C THR A 47 -19.79 10.31 -13.42
N SER A 48 -19.94 11.27 -14.33
CA SER A 48 -19.32 11.24 -15.65
C SER A 48 -17.79 11.24 -15.58
N VAL A 49 -17.22 12.15 -14.78
CA VAL A 49 -15.75 12.25 -14.60
C VAL A 49 -15.20 10.99 -13.91
N THR A 50 -15.85 10.50 -12.85
CA THR A 50 -15.42 9.27 -12.16
C THR A 50 -15.52 8.04 -13.07
N SER A 51 -16.58 7.92 -13.87
CA SER A 51 -16.76 6.84 -14.84
C SER A 51 -15.67 6.87 -15.93
N TYR A 52 -15.37 8.04 -16.47
CA TYR A 52 -14.31 8.19 -17.47
C TYR A 52 -12.94 7.80 -16.91
N ILE A 53 -12.61 8.24 -15.69
CA ILE A 53 -11.36 7.84 -15.01
C ILE A 53 -11.31 6.33 -14.81
N GLY A 54 -12.41 5.72 -14.34
CA GLY A 54 -12.52 4.28 -14.16
C GLY A 54 -12.27 3.52 -15.46
N LYS A 55 -12.92 3.95 -16.56
CA LYS A 55 -12.69 3.39 -17.89
C LYS A 55 -11.23 3.54 -18.33
N CYS A 56 -10.63 4.71 -18.16
CA CYS A 56 -9.21 4.91 -18.50
C CYS A 56 -8.30 4.00 -17.67
N ILE A 57 -8.63 3.72 -16.41
CA ILE A 57 -7.92 2.76 -15.59
C ILE A 57 -8.08 1.36 -16.19
N ASP A 58 -9.28 0.92 -16.51
CA ASP A 58 -9.52 -0.42 -17.05
C ASP A 58 -8.87 -0.62 -18.45
N ASP A 59 -8.90 0.40 -19.30
CA ASP A 59 -8.33 0.35 -20.66
C ASP A 59 -6.79 0.34 -20.64
N VAL A 60 -6.16 1.03 -19.68
CA VAL A 60 -4.69 1.16 -19.58
C VAL A 60 -4.07 0.12 -18.65
N THR A 61 -4.82 -0.36 -17.65
CA THR A 61 -4.30 -1.31 -16.65
C THR A 61 -4.76 -2.73 -16.94
N VAL A 62 -3.80 -3.63 -17.17
CA VAL A 62 -4.08 -5.06 -17.25
C VAL A 62 -4.19 -5.60 -15.82
N SER A 63 -5.38 -6.04 -15.42
CA SER A 63 -5.57 -6.77 -14.17
C SER A 63 -4.83 -8.10 -14.21
N LYS A 64 -3.84 -8.27 -13.32
CA LYS A 64 -3.10 -9.52 -13.13
C LYS A 64 -3.26 -10.00 -11.71
N THR A 65 -3.77 -11.22 -11.55
CA THR A 65 -3.87 -11.87 -10.24
C THR A 65 -2.51 -12.45 -9.87
N ILE A 66 -1.84 -11.87 -8.87
CA ILE A 66 -0.59 -12.40 -8.32
C ILE A 66 -0.94 -13.17 -7.05
N THR A 67 -0.76 -14.49 -7.07
CA THR A 67 -0.91 -15.33 -5.88
C THR A 67 0.33 -15.21 -5.01
N THR A 68 0.23 -14.43 -3.94
CA THR A 68 1.32 -14.28 -2.96
C THR A 68 1.34 -15.50 -2.05
N CYS A 69 2.13 -16.50 -2.41
CA CYS A 69 2.37 -17.68 -1.58
C CYS A 69 3.23 -17.27 -0.37
N SER A 70 2.91 -17.78 0.84
CA SER A 70 3.68 -17.50 2.05
C SER A 70 5.13 -17.95 1.84
N ASN A 71 6.07 -17.01 1.66
CA ASN A 71 7.50 -17.32 1.46
C ASN A 71 8.18 -17.83 2.75
N GLN A 72 7.40 -18.32 3.71
CA GLN A 72 7.95 -19.04 4.84
C GLN A 72 8.51 -20.35 4.32
N LYS A 73 9.82 -20.47 4.45
CA LYS A 73 10.55 -21.69 4.11
C LYS A 73 9.88 -22.89 4.80
N PRO A 74 9.55 -23.98 4.08
CA PRO A 74 8.81 -25.13 4.64
C PRO A 74 9.50 -25.83 5.82
N TRP A 75 10.80 -25.61 5.99
CA TRP A 75 11.61 -26.10 7.11
C TRP A 75 11.63 -25.17 8.33
N MET A 76 10.92 -24.03 8.30
CA MET A 76 10.72 -23.14 9.45
C MET A 76 9.61 -23.69 10.35
N THR A 77 9.93 -24.72 11.13
CA THR A 77 9.00 -25.35 12.07
C THR A 77 8.83 -24.53 13.36
N ALA A 78 7.78 -24.82 14.13
CA ALA A 78 7.57 -24.20 15.45
C ALA A 78 8.78 -24.37 16.39
N GLU A 79 9.47 -25.50 16.30
CA GLU A 79 10.70 -25.76 17.05
C GLU A 79 11.83 -24.81 16.65
N VAL A 80 12.05 -24.60 15.35
CA VAL A 80 13.06 -23.66 14.85
C VAL A 80 12.74 -22.23 15.33
N HIS A 81 11.47 -21.83 15.33
CA HIS A 81 11.03 -20.55 15.90
C HIS A 81 11.30 -20.44 17.42
N ALA A 82 11.04 -21.50 18.18
CA ALA A 82 11.32 -21.53 19.61
C ALA A 82 12.83 -21.41 19.90
N LEU A 83 13.67 -22.09 19.11
CA LEU A 83 15.13 -22.01 19.22
C LEU A 83 15.68 -20.64 18.82
N LEU A 84 15.09 -19.98 17.83
CA LEU A 84 15.41 -18.58 17.50
C LEU A 84 15.10 -17.66 18.68
N LYS A 85 13.92 -17.78 19.29
CA LYS A 85 13.55 -17.01 20.50
C LYS A 85 14.52 -17.27 21.66
N SER A 86 14.88 -18.54 21.91
CA SER A 86 15.83 -18.92 22.97
C SER A 86 17.24 -18.37 22.73
N ARG A 87 17.70 -18.36 21.48
CA ARG A 87 18.96 -17.72 21.11
C ARG A 87 18.89 -16.20 21.36
N ASP A 88 17.81 -15.56 20.96
CA ASP A 88 17.64 -14.11 21.09
C ASP A 88 17.54 -13.68 22.56
N SER A 89 16.90 -14.48 23.41
CA SER A 89 16.89 -14.25 24.85
C SER A 89 18.29 -14.40 25.46
N ALA A 90 19.05 -15.45 25.09
CA ALA A 90 20.42 -15.62 25.56
C ALA A 90 21.35 -14.48 25.11
N PHE A 91 21.18 -14.00 23.88
CA PHE A 91 21.90 -12.83 23.37
C PHE A 91 21.59 -11.57 24.17
N ARG A 92 20.30 -11.29 24.42
CA ARG A 92 19.86 -10.13 25.21
C ARG A 92 20.34 -10.19 26.66
N ALA A 93 20.44 -11.39 27.24
CA ALA A 93 20.93 -11.60 28.59
C ALA A 93 22.47 -11.50 28.72
N GLY A 94 23.21 -11.45 27.62
CA GLY A 94 24.68 -11.39 27.64
C GLY A 94 25.38 -12.70 28.04
N ASP A 95 24.64 -13.79 28.23
CA ASP A 95 25.19 -15.10 28.59
C ASP A 95 25.81 -15.79 27.36
N LYS A 96 27.14 -15.74 27.29
CA LYS A 96 27.93 -16.31 26.20
C LYS A 96 27.84 -17.84 26.13
N ALA A 97 27.74 -18.52 27.27
CA ALA A 97 27.70 -19.99 27.32
C ALA A 97 26.32 -20.50 26.86
N ALA A 98 25.24 -19.89 27.35
CA ALA A 98 23.90 -20.16 26.87
C ALA A 98 23.75 -19.82 25.39
N LEU A 99 24.32 -18.70 24.92
CA LEU A 99 24.28 -18.32 23.51
C LEU A 99 24.97 -19.35 22.60
N ARG A 100 26.15 -19.85 22.98
CA ARG A 100 26.86 -20.88 22.23
C ARG A 100 26.02 -22.17 22.13
N THR A 101 25.40 -22.56 23.24
CA THR A 101 24.54 -23.74 23.32
C THR A 101 23.28 -23.59 22.45
N ALA A 102 22.60 -22.44 22.54
CA ALA A 102 21.42 -22.13 21.75
C ALA A 102 21.74 -22.11 20.24
N ARG A 103 22.89 -21.55 19.83
CA ARG A 103 23.35 -21.58 18.43
C ARG A 103 23.60 -22.99 17.91
N ALA A 104 24.23 -23.84 18.71
CA ALA A 104 24.48 -25.24 18.35
C ALA A 104 23.17 -26.02 18.17
N LYS A 105 22.23 -25.86 19.13
CA LYS A 105 20.89 -26.45 19.06
C LYS A 105 20.12 -25.98 17.83
N LEU A 106 20.08 -24.67 17.59
CA LEU A 106 19.44 -24.07 16.42
C LEU A 106 20.01 -24.61 15.10
N SER A 107 21.34 -24.69 14.99
CA SER A 107 22.00 -25.20 13.78
C SER A 107 21.63 -26.65 13.48
N ARG A 108 21.56 -27.49 14.52
CA ARG A 108 21.14 -28.88 14.38
C ARG A 108 19.68 -28.99 13.97
N ALA A 109 18.78 -28.28 14.64
CA ALA A 109 17.35 -28.29 14.32
C ALA A 109 17.07 -27.80 12.89
N ILE A 110 17.78 -26.78 12.41
CA ILE A 110 17.65 -26.32 11.01
C ILE A 110 18.11 -27.40 10.03
N LYS A 111 19.23 -28.07 10.30
CA LYS A 111 19.72 -29.16 9.44
C LYS A 111 18.72 -30.30 9.38
N GLU A 112 18.19 -30.70 10.53
CA GLU A 112 17.20 -31.76 10.66
C GLU A 112 15.89 -31.41 9.94
N ALA A 113 15.32 -30.22 10.21
CA ALA A 113 14.10 -29.76 9.55
C ALA A 113 14.24 -29.70 8.02
N LYS A 114 15.39 -29.23 7.52
CA LYS A 114 15.70 -29.25 6.08
C LYS A 114 15.78 -30.68 5.53
N HIS A 115 16.43 -31.58 6.27
CA HIS A 115 16.56 -32.98 5.88
C HIS A 115 15.20 -33.66 5.81
N THR A 116 14.36 -33.52 6.84
CA THR A 116 13.00 -34.06 6.87
C THR A 116 12.14 -33.51 5.74
N HIS A 117 12.21 -32.21 5.46
CA HIS A 117 11.51 -31.63 4.33
C HIS A 117 12.01 -32.20 2.99
N ALA A 118 13.32 -32.33 2.80
CA ALA A 118 13.89 -32.94 1.59
C ALA A 118 13.47 -34.42 1.44
N GLN A 119 13.45 -35.19 2.53
CA GLN A 119 12.97 -36.58 2.52
C GLN A 119 11.50 -36.68 2.12
N ARG A 120 10.64 -35.80 2.65
CA ARG A 120 9.23 -35.74 2.29
C ARG A 120 9.02 -35.42 0.80
N ILE A 121 9.76 -34.44 0.26
CA ILE A 121 9.73 -34.15 -1.17
C ILE A 121 10.18 -35.38 -1.96
N HIS A 122 11.29 -36.01 -1.56
CA HIS A 122 11.81 -37.18 -2.25
C HIS A 122 10.83 -38.36 -2.24
N ALA A 123 10.10 -38.57 -1.14
CA ALA A 123 9.09 -39.62 -1.02
C ALA A 123 7.94 -39.51 -2.04
N HIS A 124 7.64 -38.30 -2.53
CA HIS A 124 6.64 -38.10 -3.60
C HIS A 124 7.10 -38.65 -4.97
N PHE A 125 8.40 -38.83 -5.17
CA PHE A 125 8.99 -39.25 -6.45
C PHE A 125 9.52 -40.70 -6.47
N GLN A 126 9.36 -41.46 -5.38
CA GLN A 126 9.89 -42.83 -5.27
C GLN A 126 8.99 -43.90 -5.91
N GLY A 127 7.70 -43.64 -6.14
CA GLY A 127 6.76 -44.60 -6.73
C GLY A 127 6.65 -44.45 -8.24
N SER A 128 6.94 -45.51 -9.01
CA SER A 128 6.73 -45.48 -10.47
C SER A 128 5.23 -45.61 -10.79
N GLY A 129 4.61 -44.54 -11.27
CA GLY A 129 3.28 -44.59 -11.91
C GLY A 129 2.17 -43.74 -11.27
N ASP A 130 2.41 -43.07 -10.14
CA ASP A 130 1.40 -42.19 -9.51
C ASP A 130 1.64 -40.71 -9.85
N SER A 131 1.08 -40.28 -10.98
CA SER A 131 1.15 -38.89 -11.43
C SER A 131 0.55 -37.92 -10.41
N ARG A 132 -0.46 -38.32 -9.62
CA ARG A 132 -1.09 -37.45 -8.61
C ARG A 132 -0.12 -37.14 -7.48
N ARG A 133 0.65 -38.13 -7.01
CA ARG A 133 1.69 -37.91 -5.98
C ARG A 133 2.85 -37.06 -6.48
N MET A 134 3.26 -37.24 -7.74
CA MET A 134 4.26 -36.35 -8.36
C MET A 134 3.78 -34.90 -8.38
N TRP A 135 2.52 -34.65 -8.76
CA TRP A 135 1.92 -33.32 -8.74
C TRP A 135 1.83 -32.72 -7.32
N GLN A 136 1.52 -33.54 -6.31
CA GLN A 136 1.58 -33.10 -4.90
C GLN A 136 3.00 -32.69 -4.49
N GLY A 137 4.03 -33.43 -4.92
CA GLY A 137 5.43 -33.05 -4.68
C GLY A 137 5.81 -31.72 -5.33
N ILE A 138 5.39 -31.48 -6.57
CA ILE A 138 5.59 -30.20 -7.26
C ILE A 138 4.88 -29.06 -6.51
N GLN A 139 3.64 -29.29 -6.07
CA GLN A 139 2.87 -28.31 -5.32
C GLN A 139 3.54 -27.95 -3.98
N GLU A 140 4.08 -28.94 -3.26
CA GLU A 140 4.83 -28.71 -2.01
C GLU A 140 6.13 -27.91 -2.21
N ILE A 141 6.80 -28.06 -3.36
CA ILE A 141 8.00 -27.27 -3.70
C ILE A 141 7.62 -25.82 -4.01
N THR A 142 6.56 -25.63 -4.80
CA THR A 142 6.14 -24.30 -5.26
C THR A 142 5.39 -23.53 -4.16
N ASN A 143 4.88 -24.23 -3.14
CA ASN A 143 4.08 -23.67 -2.03
C ASN A 143 2.90 -22.81 -2.50
N CYS A 144 2.37 -23.10 -3.68
CA CYS A 144 1.24 -22.40 -4.26
C CYS A 144 0.08 -23.37 -4.40
N MET A 145 -1.08 -22.99 -3.85
CA MET A 145 -2.33 -23.63 -4.19
C MET A 145 -2.66 -23.23 -5.64
N ILE A 146 -2.78 -24.23 -6.51
CA ILE A 146 -3.31 -24.09 -7.87
C ILE A 146 -4.81 -24.34 -7.80
#